data_AF-A0A7S0G9V4-F1
#
_entry.id   AF-A0A7S0G9V4-F1
#
_cell.length_a   1.000
_cell.length_b   1.000
_cell.length_c   1.000
_cell.angle_alpha   90.00
_cell.angle_beta   90.00
_cell.angle_gamma   90.00
#
_symmetry.space_group_name_H-M   'P 1'
#
loop_
_entity.id
_entity.type
_entity.pdbx_description
1 polymer ?
#
loop_
_entity_poly.entity_id
_entity_poly.type
_entity_poly.pdbx_seq_one_letter_code
_entity_poly.pdbx_strand_id
1 'polypeptide(L)'
;MKLSFAAFLVTLSASAWETSAFTATGTSTAFVSKLTHRPIADRNKAALAAATYATASRRFCSNLTALNMSHSFGIVGATGAVGKEILSCMEKSSLDASKVRIFGSQRSAGSTISSSKFGSIEVELFDVAKARECDVVFLAVSGDFALEHAKAISDGPDGAVVIDNSSAFRYMPDVPLVIPEINGEKTIGAKLIANPNCTTAIGLMALWPLHKLFTLKRVLMSTYQAASGAGQQGMDELTEGTRSVISGEREVAQNEIFAHP
;
A
#
# COMPACT_ATOMS: atom_id res chain seq x y z
N MET A 1 -1.77 17.43 10.41
CA MET A 1 -2.26 17.40 9.00
C MET A 1 -2.95 16.07 8.78
N LYS A 2 -4.26 16.06 8.50
CA LYS A 2 -5.02 14.83 8.20
C LYS A 2 -4.72 14.44 6.75
N LEU A 3 -4.26 13.21 6.52
CA LEU A 3 -4.02 12.66 5.18
C LEU A 3 -5.32 12.68 4.36
N SER A 4 -5.22 13.16 3.11
CA SER A 4 -6.31 13.19 2.13
C SER A 4 -6.79 11.77 1.77
N PHE A 5 -8.10 11.63 1.66
CA PHE A 5 -8.78 10.46 1.12
C PHE A 5 -8.59 10.38 -0.41
N ALA A 6 -8.21 9.21 -0.92
CA ALA A 6 -8.42 8.88 -2.33
C ALA A 6 -9.92 8.58 -2.53
N ALA A 7 -10.59 9.35 -3.37
CA ALA A 7 -11.96 9.05 -3.79
C ALA A 7 -11.93 8.16 -5.04
N PHE A 8 -12.61 7.02 -4.99
CA PHE A 8 -12.80 6.14 -6.14
C PHE A 8 -14.23 6.25 -6.64
N LEU A 9 -14.40 6.57 -7.93
CA LEU A 9 -15.66 6.33 -8.63
C LEU A 9 -15.52 4.99 -9.36
N VAL A 10 -16.06 3.92 -8.77
CA VAL A 10 -16.07 2.60 -9.41
C VAL A 10 -17.43 2.40 -10.05
N THR A 11 -17.47 2.34 -11.38
CA THR A 11 -18.68 1.92 -12.10
C THR A 11 -18.54 0.44 -12.43
N LEU A 12 -19.37 -0.39 -11.81
CA LEU A 12 -19.40 -1.84 -12.05
C LEU A 12 -20.53 -2.16 -13.03
N SER A 13 -20.18 -2.65 -14.22
CA SER A 13 -21.16 -3.19 -15.16
C SER A 13 -21.31 -4.69 -14.91
N ALA A 14 -22.43 -5.11 -14.32
CA ALA A 14 -22.89 -6.49 -14.37
C ALA A 14 -23.68 -6.70 -15.67
N SER A 15 -23.23 -7.61 -16.53
CA SER A 15 -23.85 -7.87 -17.83
C SER A 15 -25.17 -8.64 -17.68
N ALA A 16 -26.29 -7.95 -17.84
CA ALA A 16 -27.54 -8.48 -18.38
C ALA A 16 -28.35 -7.30 -18.95
N TRP A 17 -27.98 -6.84 -20.14
CA TRP A 17 -28.75 -5.84 -20.89
C TRP A 17 -28.93 -6.40 -22.30
N GLU A 18 -30.14 -6.90 -22.58
CA GLU A 18 -30.62 -7.10 -23.94
C GLU A 18 -30.71 -5.74 -24.63
N THR A 19 -30.25 -5.71 -25.88
CA THR A 19 -30.24 -4.55 -26.74
C THR A 19 -31.65 -4.30 -27.27
N SER A 20 -32.16 -3.09 -27.07
CA SER A 20 -33.12 -2.49 -28.00
C SER A 20 -32.96 -0.98 -28.00
N ALA A 21 -32.79 -0.43 -29.19
CA ALA A 21 -32.52 0.97 -29.49
C ALA A 21 -33.61 1.92 -28.97
N PHE A 22 -33.20 3.12 -28.54
CA PHE A 22 -34.06 4.30 -28.60
C PHE A 22 -33.22 5.58 -28.71
N THR A 23 -33.33 6.25 -29.86
CA THR A 23 -32.92 7.65 -30.05
C THR A 23 -34.14 8.55 -29.85
N ALA A 24 -34.08 9.50 -28.92
CA ALA A 24 -34.79 10.79 -29.03
C ALA A 24 -34.36 11.78 -27.94
N THR A 25 -33.94 12.95 -28.43
CA THR A 25 -33.98 14.31 -27.88
C THR A 25 -34.93 14.61 -26.71
N GLY A 26 -34.53 15.51 -25.80
CA GLY A 26 -35.46 16.41 -25.09
C GLY A 26 -35.29 16.52 -23.57
N THR A 27 -35.42 17.75 -23.09
CA THR A 27 -35.16 18.28 -21.74
C THR A 27 -36.15 17.91 -20.62
N SER A 28 -35.62 17.94 -19.39
CA SER A 28 -36.23 18.35 -18.11
C SER A 28 -37.19 17.44 -17.33
N THR A 29 -36.82 17.27 -16.05
CA THR A 29 -37.65 17.12 -14.83
C THR A 29 -38.47 15.85 -14.55
N ALA A 30 -38.20 15.33 -13.34
CA ALA A 30 -39.06 14.52 -12.47
C ALA A 30 -39.43 13.10 -12.93
N PHE A 31 -38.68 12.12 -12.42
CA PHE A 31 -39.22 10.77 -12.18
C PHE A 31 -38.62 10.17 -10.90
N VAL A 32 -39.00 10.76 -9.75
CA VAL A 32 -39.01 10.06 -8.47
C VAL A 32 -40.37 9.36 -8.40
N SER A 33 -40.41 8.03 -8.55
CA SER A 33 -41.43 7.14 -7.98
C SER A 33 -41.39 5.76 -8.67
N LYS A 34 -41.48 4.70 -7.84
CA LYS A 34 -41.56 3.26 -8.15
C LYS A 34 -40.26 2.48 -8.32
N LEU A 35 -39.41 2.56 -7.29
CA LEU A 35 -38.67 1.36 -6.85
C LEU A 35 -39.60 0.55 -5.94
N THR A 36 -40.35 -0.37 -6.52
CA THR A 36 -41.07 -1.39 -5.75
C THR A 36 -40.05 -2.27 -5.04
N HIS A 37 -40.07 -2.23 -3.70
CA HIS A 37 -39.29 -3.08 -2.81
C HIS A 37 -39.36 -4.55 -3.24
N ARG A 38 -38.29 -5.07 -3.84
CA ARG A 38 -37.97 -6.49 -3.75
C ARG A 38 -37.37 -6.74 -2.36
N PRO A 39 -37.81 -7.77 -1.61
CA PRO A 39 -37.22 -8.08 -0.32
C PRO A 39 -35.73 -8.40 -0.50
N ILE A 40 -34.86 -7.64 0.18
CA ILE A 40 -33.42 -7.92 0.22
C ILE A 40 -33.24 -9.15 1.11
N ALA A 41 -33.30 -10.34 0.50
CA ALA A 41 -33.05 -11.63 1.15
C ALA A 41 -31.56 -11.87 1.49
N ASP A 42 -30.71 -10.85 1.45
CA ASP A 42 -29.25 -11.00 1.51
C ASP A 42 -28.55 -10.17 2.60
N ARG A 43 -29.30 -9.65 3.59
CA ARG A 43 -28.70 -9.05 4.79
C ARG A 43 -27.80 -10.04 5.55
N ASN A 44 -28.15 -11.32 5.51
CA ASN A 44 -27.37 -12.38 6.15
C ASN A 44 -26.06 -12.68 5.41
N LYS A 45 -25.97 -12.53 4.08
CA LYS A 45 -24.69 -12.74 3.37
C LYS A 45 -23.70 -11.59 3.54
N ALA A 46 -24.18 -10.34 3.59
CA ALA A 46 -23.32 -9.19 3.87
C ALA A 46 -22.79 -9.24 5.31
N ALA A 47 -23.64 -9.60 6.28
CA ALA A 47 -23.24 -9.82 7.66
C ALA A 47 -22.30 -11.03 7.82
N LEU A 48 -22.53 -12.12 7.08
CA LEU A 48 -21.66 -13.29 7.04
C LEU A 48 -20.31 -12.96 6.41
N ALA A 49 -20.27 -12.15 5.35
CA ALA A 49 -19.02 -11.68 4.73
C ALA A 49 -18.22 -10.78 5.71
N ALA A 50 -18.89 -9.87 6.42
CA ALA A 50 -18.27 -9.03 7.45
C ALA A 50 -17.77 -9.86 8.66
N ALA A 51 -18.53 -10.86 9.09
CA ALA A 51 -18.13 -11.77 10.17
C ALA A 51 -16.98 -12.72 9.76
N THR A 52 -16.98 -13.17 8.51
CA THR A 52 -15.87 -13.97 7.94
C THR A 52 -14.60 -13.12 7.83
N TYR A 53 -14.74 -11.82 7.53
CA TYR A 53 -13.63 -10.85 7.47
C TYR A 53 -12.98 -10.62 8.85
N ALA A 54 -13.79 -10.42 9.90
CA ALA A 54 -13.30 -10.31 11.27
C ALA A 54 -12.62 -11.60 11.77
N THR A 55 -13.06 -12.76 11.27
CA THR A 55 -12.51 -14.06 11.63
C THR A 55 -11.23 -14.39 10.86
N ALA A 56 -11.09 -13.95 9.60
CA ALA A 56 -9.88 -14.09 8.79
C ALA A 56 -8.73 -13.23 9.36
N SER A 57 -9.02 -12.00 9.78
CA SER A 57 -8.05 -11.14 10.49
C SER A 57 -7.57 -11.76 11.82
N ARG A 58 -8.47 -12.44 12.56
CA ARG A 58 -8.08 -13.18 13.78
C ARG A 58 -7.31 -14.47 13.49
N ARG A 59 -7.58 -15.16 12.39
CA ARG A 59 -6.88 -16.40 12.00
C ARG A 59 -5.46 -16.17 11.51
N PHE A 60 -5.18 -15.01 10.91
CA PHE A 60 -3.80 -14.60 10.66
C PHE A 60 -3.02 -14.45 11.98
N CYS A 61 -3.69 -13.96 13.03
CA CYS A 61 -3.10 -13.78 14.36
C CYS A 61 -2.96 -15.09 15.15
N SER A 62 -3.81 -16.09 14.93
CA SER A 62 -3.85 -17.32 15.76
C SER A 62 -2.82 -18.39 15.36
N ASN A 63 -2.22 -18.30 14.17
CA ASN A 63 -1.19 -19.26 13.74
C ASN A 63 0.24 -18.85 14.12
N LEU A 64 0.42 -17.72 14.82
CA LEU A 64 1.69 -17.35 15.48
C LEU A 64 1.83 -17.91 16.91
N THR A 65 0.92 -18.77 17.35
CA THR A 65 0.95 -19.37 18.70
C THR A 65 1.85 -20.61 18.79
N ALA A 66 3.01 -20.57 18.15
CA ALA A 66 4.05 -21.59 18.30
C ALA A 66 5.42 -20.91 18.34
N LEU A 67 5.98 -20.83 19.56
CA LEU A 67 7.23 -20.20 19.97
C LEU A 67 7.18 -18.66 19.99
N ASN A 68 7.41 -18.09 21.18
CA ASN A 68 7.77 -16.67 21.38
C ASN A 68 9.09 -16.38 20.62
N MET A 69 9.02 -16.20 19.31
CA MET A 69 10.13 -15.77 18.48
C MET A 69 9.87 -14.31 18.13
N SER A 70 10.35 -13.42 18.98
CA SER A 70 10.29 -11.99 18.70
C SER A 70 11.24 -11.68 17.53
N HIS A 71 10.69 -11.16 16.43
CA HIS A 71 11.42 -11.03 15.17
C HIS A 71 12.21 -9.73 15.06
N SER A 72 13.34 -9.79 14.38
CA SER A 72 14.16 -8.65 14.02
C SER A 72 13.78 -8.09 12.64
N PHE A 73 13.62 -6.77 12.56
CA PHE A 73 13.15 -6.09 11.36
C PHE A 73 14.19 -5.06 10.88
N GLY A 74 14.46 -5.05 9.59
CA GLY A 74 15.25 -4.03 8.89
C GLY A 74 14.36 -3.11 8.07
N ILE A 75 14.62 -1.80 8.07
CA ILE A 75 14.00 -0.84 7.14
C ILE A 75 15.10 -0.13 6.36
N VAL A 76 15.21 -0.42 5.07
CA VAL A 76 16.12 0.31 4.17
C VAL A 76 15.37 1.48 3.56
N GLY A 77 15.92 2.69 3.68
CA GLY A 77 15.23 3.92 3.27
C GLY A 77 14.36 4.53 4.37
N ALA A 78 14.68 4.28 5.65
CA ALA A 78 13.88 4.70 6.80
C ALA A 78 13.70 6.24 6.92
N THR A 79 14.58 7.04 6.33
CA THR A 79 14.48 8.51 6.34
C THR A 79 13.54 9.08 5.28
N GLY A 80 13.14 8.27 4.29
CA GLY A 80 12.16 8.64 3.27
C GLY A 80 10.72 8.64 3.80
N ALA A 81 9.79 9.19 3.02
CA ALA A 81 8.38 9.29 3.40
C ALA A 81 7.77 7.90 3.72
N VAL A 82 8.02 6.90 2.88
CA VAL A 82 7.52 5.53 3.08
C VAL A 82 8.20 4.86 4.28
N GLY A 83 9.52 4.99 4.41
CA GLY A 83 10.27 4.38 5.52
C GLY A 83 9.81 4.87 6.90
N LYS A 84 9.53 6.17 7.03
CA LYS A 84 8.94 6.76 8.23
C LYS A 84 7.56 6.17 8.55
N GLU A 85 6.74 5.94 7.52
CA GLU A 85 5.41 5.37 7.72
C GLU A 85 5.47 3.89 8.09
N ILE A 86 6.41 3.11 7.52
CA ILE A 86 6.66 1.72 7.94
C ILE A 86 6.98 1.68 9.44
N LEU A 87 7.90 2.52 9.90
CA LEU A 87 8.23 2.60 11.33
C LEU A 87 7.01 2.99 12.17
N SER A 88 6.23 3.99 11.73
CA SER A 88 5.01 4.42 12.44
C SER A 88 3.94 3.31 12.49
N CYS A 89 3.78 2.54 11.42
CA CYS A 89 2.90 1.37 11.39
C CYS A 89 3.38 0.30 12.35
N MET A 90 4.69 0.02 12.40
CA MET A 90 5.27 -0.95 13.34
C MET A 90 5.04 -0.54 14.80
N GLU A 91 5.16 0.74 15.13
CA GLU A 91 4.87 1.27 16.47
C GLU A 91 3.41 1.02 16.89
N LYS A 92 2.47 1.24 15.98
CA LYS A 92 1.03 1.05 16.21
C LYS A 92 0.60 -0.41 16.13
N SER A 93 1.43 -1.27 15.54
CA SER A 93 1.12 -2.68 15.32
C SER A 93 1.30 -3.51 16.58
N SER A 94 0.55 -4.62 16.64
CA SER A 94 0.75 -5.69 17.61
C SER A 94 1.90 -6.64 17.24
N LEU A 95 2.72 -6.30 16.24
CA LEU A 95 3.90 -7.11 15.90
C LEU A 95 4.88 -7.09 17.07
N ASP A 96 5.32 -8.29 17.44
CA ASP A 96 6.39 -8.50 18.41
C ASP A 96 7.74 -8.35 17.70
N ALA A 97 8.19 -7.10 17.62
CA ALA A 97 9.48 -6.72 17.06
C ALA A 97 10.51 -6.58 18.19
N SER A 98 11.38 -7.58 18.35
CA SER A 98 12.46 -7.58 19.35
C SER A 98 13.48 -6.49 19.07
N LYS A 99 13.74 -6.27 17.79
CA LYS A 99 14.79 -5.39 17.30
C LYS A 99 14.36 -4.75 15.99
N VAL A 100 14.45 -3.43 15.90
CA VAL A 100 14.26 -2.69 14.66
C VAL A 100 15.57 -2.01 14.30
N ARG A 101 16.09 -2.32 13.11
CA ARG A 101 17.27 -1.69 12.51
C ARG A 101 16.84 -0.84 11.34
N ILE A 102 17.42 0.33 11.21
CA ILE A 102 17.12 1.25 10.12
C ILE A 102 18.40 1.54 9.35
N PHE A 103 18.31 1.45 8.03
CA PHE A 103 19.43 1.59 7.12
C PHE A 103 19.18 2.77 6.18
N GLY A 104 20.23 3.54 5.95
CA GLY A 104 20.20 4.71 5.08
C GLY A 104 21.45 4.84 4.20
N SER A 105 21.41 5.83 3.32
CA SER A 105 22.56 6.27 2.54
C SER A 105 23.63 6.93 3.42
N GLN A 106 24.80 7.19 2.86
CA GLN A 106 25.88 7.94 3.51
C GLN A 106 25.43 9.33 4.00
N ARG A 107 24.46 9.97 3.33
CA ARG A 107 23.88 11.25 3.75
C ARG A 107 23.13 11.17 5.08
N SER A 108 22.52 10.02 5.36
CA SER A 108 21.64 9.81 6.51
C SER A 108 22.26 8.99 7.64
N ALA A 109 23.34 8.26 7.36
CA ALA A 109 24.01 7.45 8.36
C ALA A 109 24.52 8.30 9.53
N GLY A 110 24.36 7.79 10.76
CA GLY A 110 24.69 8.49 12.00
C GLY A 110 23.65 9.51 12.49
N SER A 111 22.59 9.76 11.71
CA SER A 111 21.40 10.46 12.23
C SER A 111 20.54 9.52 13.06
N THR A 112 19.58 10.08 13.80
CA THR A 112 18.74 9.32 14.73
C THR A 112 17.27 9.55 14.42
N ILE A 113 16.47 8.47 14.46
CA ILE A 113 15.01 8.53 14.37
C ILE A 113 14.44 8.17 15.76
N SER A 114 13.59 9.05 16.29
CA SER A 114 12.87 8.79 17.53
C SER A 114 11.63 7.96 17.24
N SER A 115 11.49 6.85 17.97
CA SER A 115 10.33 5.97 17.97
C SER A 115 9.64 5.96 19.32
N SER A 116 8.30 5.98 19.32
CA SER A 116 7.51 5.91 20.54
C SER A 116 7.59 4.54 21.22
N LYS A 117 7.71 3.46 20.44
CA LYS A 117 7.76 2.07 20.92
C LYS A 117 9.19 1.53 21.04
N PHE A 118 10.10 1.95 20.16
CA PHE A 118 11.45 1.41 20.06
C PHE A 118 12.54 2.36 20.57
N GLY A 119 12.16 3.55 21.05
CA GLY A 119 13.09 4.56 21.54
C GLY A 119 13.90 5.22 20.43
N SER A 120 15.11 5.65 20.76
CA SER A 120 16.02 6.32 19.83
C SER A 120 16.79 5.30 19.00
N ILE A 121 16.56 5.27 17.69
CA ILE A 121 17.22 4.33 16.76
C ILE A 121 18.20 5.10 15.87
N GLU A 122 19.47 4.67 15.85
CA GLU A 122 20.48 5.22 14.96
C GLU A 122 20.31 4.68 13.53
N VAL A 123 20.46 5.56 12.54
CA VAL A 123 20.50 5.20 11.13
C VAL A 123 21.86 4.62 10.80
N GLU A 124 21.90 3.31 10.56
CA GLU A 124 23.11 2.63 10.09
C GLU A 124 23.35 2.92 8.61
N LEU A 125 24.62 2.99 8.21
CA LEU A 125 24.97 2.93 6.79
C LEU A 125 24.50 1.57 6.24
N PHE A 126 23.81 1.60 5.10
CA PHE A 126 23.37 0.39 4.44
C PHE A 126 24.54 -0.53 4.11
N ASP A 127 24.39 -1.79 4.50
CA ASP A 127 25.30 -2.88 4.17
C ASP A 127 24.46 -4.16 4.04
N VAL A 128 24.75 -4.95 3.00
CA VAL A 128 23.97 -6.16 2.70
C VAL A 128 24.14 -7.19 3.81
N ALA A 129 25.34 -7.39 4.36
CA ALA A 129 25.56 -8.38 5.42
C ALA A 129 24.78 -8.00 6.68
N LYS A 130 24.80 -6.72 7.08
CA LYS A 130 23.99 -6.22 8.18
C LYS A 130 22.48 -6.36 7.95
N ALA A 131 22.00 -6.09 6.74
CA ALA A 131 20.58 -6.26 6.41
C ALA A 131 20.17 -7.74 6.48
N ARG A 132 21.04 -8.66 6.08
CA ARG A 132 20.83 -10.12 6.16
C ARG A 132 20.72 -10.66 7.59
N GLU A 133 21.26 -9.96 8.58
CA GLU A 133 21.12 -10.33 10.00
C GLU A 133 19.70 -10.12 10.54
N CYS A 134 18.81 -9.43 9.80
CA CYS A 134 17.41 -9.28 10.17
C CYS A 134 16.58 -10.46 9.66
N ASP A 135 15.50 -10.79 10.37
CA ASP A 135 14.55 -11.82 9.90
C ASP A 135 13.72 -11.32 8.71
N VAL A 136 13.29 -10.06 8.78
CA VAL A 136 12.49 -9.40 7.74
C VAL A 136 13.08 -8.04 7.40
N VAL A 137 13.20 -7.72 6.11
CA VAL A 137 13.70 -6.43 5.62
C VAL A 137 12.69 -5.78 4.69
N PHE A 138 12.24 -4.58 5.06
CA PHE A 138 11.45 -3.72 4.19
C PHE A 138 12.34 -2.82 3.35
N LEU A 139 12.13 -2.82 2.03
CA LEU A 139 12.79 -1.90 1.12
C LEU A 139 11.83 -0.74 0.77
N ALA A 140 12.14 0.45 1.27
CA ALA A 140 11.47 1.71 0.97
C ALA A 140 12.39 2.63 0.15
N VAL A 141 12.90 2.09 -0.95
CA VAL A 141 13.97 2.66 -1.79
C VAL A 141 13.54 2.67 -3.26
N SER A 142 14.41 3.21 -4.14
CA SER A 142 14.18 3.20 -5.59
C SER A 142 14.19 1.78 -6.16
N GLY A 143 13.56 1.61 -7.33
CA GLY A 143 13.55 0.33 -8.03
C GLY A 143 14.95 -0.18 -8.37
N ASP A 144 15.85 0.70 -8.81
CA ASP A 144 17.23 0.32 -9.17
C ASP A 144 17.99 -0.23 -7.96
N PHE A 145 17.86 0.44 -6.81
CA PHE A 145 18.46 -0.03 -5.56
C PHE A 145 17.89 -1.38 -5.13
N ALA A 146 16.58 -1.58 -5.28
CA ALA A 146 15.94 -2.85 -4.99
C ALA A 146 16.44 -3.96 -5.93
N LEU A 147 16.57 -3.70 -7.23
CA LEU A 147 17.11 -4.64 -8.21
C LEU A 147 18.55 -5.07 -7.88
N GLU A 148 19.38 -4.14 -7.43
CA GLU A 148 20.77 -4.38 -7.09
C GLU A 148 20.93 -5.23 -5.81
N HIS A 149 20.12 -4.96 -4.79
CA HIS A 149 20.40 -5.49 -3.44
C HIS A 149 19.38 -6.50 -2.91
N ALA A 150 18.12 -6.48 -3.35
CA ALA A 150 17.06 -7.30 -2.73
C ALA A 150 17.38 -8.80 -2.79
N LYS A 151 17.85 -9.29 -3.95
CA LYS A 151 18.24 -10.69 -4.12
C LYS A 151 19.39 -11.07 -3.18
N ALA A 152 20.42 -10.22 -3.09
CA ALA A 152 21.56 -10.45 -2.21
C ALA A 152 21.19 -10.45 -0.72
N ILE A 153 20.19 -9.65 -0.31
CA ILE A 153 19.67 -9.69 1.07
C ILE A 153 18.87 -10.98 1.32
N SER A 154 18.10 -11.44 0.33
CA SER A 154 17.24 -12.62 0.46
C SER A 154 17.92 -13.97 0.23
N ASP A 155 19.16 -13.97 -0.28
CA ASP A 155 19.81 -15.18 -0.79
C ASP A 155 20.16 -16.21 0.28
N GLY A 156 19.99 -17.49 -0.05
CA GLY A 156 20.32 -18.62 0.83
C GLY A 156 19.33 -18.88 1.99
N PRO A 157 19.53 -19.96 2.76
CA PRO A 157 18.64 -20.34 3.87
C PRO A 157 18.61 -19.28 4.97
N ASP A 158 19.77 -18.67 5.25
CA ASP A 158 19.98 -17.64 6.26
C ASP A 158 19.70 -16.21 5.73
N GLY A 159 19.21 -16.08 4.50
CA GLY A 159 18.79 -14.80 3.94
C GLY A 159 17.51 -14.28 4.61
N ALA A 160 17.42 -12.95 4.73
CA ALA A 160 16.23 -12.30 5.28
C ALA A 160 15.02 -12.47 4.35
N VAL A 161 13.80 -12.39 4.88
CA VAL A 161 12.62 -12.20 4.04
C VAL A 161 12.55 -10.74 3.63
N VAL A 162 12.69 -10.46 2.34
CA VAL A 162 12.67 -9.11 1.79
C VAL A 162 11.28 -8.77 1.26
N ILE A 163 10.75 -7.64 1.70
CA ILE A 163 9.49 -7.07 1.22
C ILE A 163 9.80 -5.76 0.50
N ASP A 164 9.71 -5.78 -0.83
CA ASP A 164 10.03 -4.63 -1.68
C ASP A 164 8.80 -3.76 -1.97
N ASN A 165 8.84 -2.48 -1.58
CA ASN A 165 7.78 -1.53 -1.89
C ASN A 165 7.90 -0.88 -3.28
N SER A 166 9.03 -1.07 -3.96
CA SER A 166 9.27 -0.50 -5.28
C SER A 166 8.47 -1.22 -6.39
N SER A 167 8.63 -0.79 -7.63
CA SER A 167 8.07 -1.47 -8.80
C SER A 167 8.96 -2.59 -9.35
N ALA A 168 10.19 -2.74 -8.84
CA ALA A 168 11.25 -3.57 -9.43
C ALA A 168 10.82 -5.01 -9.71
N PHE A 169 10.16 -5.65 -8.74
CA PHE A 169 9.89 -7.08 -8.79
C PHE A 169 8.44 -7.46 -9.11
N ARG A 170 7.55 -6.48 -9.30
CA ARG A 170 6.09 -6.71 -9.39
C ARG A 170 5.65 -7.64 -10.52
N TYR A 171 6.46 -7.74 -11.56
CA TYR A 171 6.18 -8.53 -12.76
C TYR A 171 7.15 -9.69 -12.97
N MET A 172 8.03 -9.98 -12.00
CA MET A 172 8.92 -11.13 -12.09
C MET A 172 8.15 -12.41 -11.73
N PRO A 173 8.21 -13.48 -12.56
CA PRO A 173 7.43 -14.69 -12.35
C PRO A 173 7.73 -15.43 -11.03
N ASP A 174 8.96 -15.32 -10.54
CA ASP A 174 9.49 -15.96 -9.34
C ASP A 174 9.29 -15.14 -8.06
N VAL A 175 8.82 -13.89 -8.18
CA VAL A 175 8.55 -13.01 -7.03
C VAL A 175 7.05 -12.81 -6.85
N PRO A 176 6.45 -13.28 -5.74
CA PRO A 176 5.02 -13.11 -5.51
C PRO A 176 4.69 -11.62 -5.24
N LEU A 177 3.71 -11.11 -5.98
CA LEU A 177 3.04 -9.84 -5.71
C LEU A 177 1.90 -10.08 -4.70
N VAL A 178 2.03 -9.57 -3.48
CA VAL A 178 1.16 -9.99 -2.36
C VAL A 178 0.35 -8.83 -1.80
N ILE A 179 -0.93 -9.10 -1.59
CA ILE A 179 -1.83 -8.37 -0.69
C ILE A 179 -2.30 -9.38 0.37
N PRO A 180 -1.96 -9.22 1.65
CA PRO A 180 -2.19 -10.24 2.67
C PRO A 180 -3.62 -10.78 2.72
N GLU A 181 -4.63 -9.90 2.58
CA GLU A 181 -6.06 -10.24 2.64
C GLU A 181 -6.57 -10.97 1.39
N ILE A 182 -5.81 -10.98 0.30
CA ILE A 182 -6.23 -11.50 -1.01
C ILE A 182 -5.51 -12.80 -1.34
N ASN A 183 -4.18 -12.79 -1.21
CA ASN A 183 -3.31 -13.89 -1.64
C ASN A 183 -2.10 -14.08 -0.70
N GLY A 184 -2.29 -13.87 0.60
CA GLY A 184 -1.24 -13.99 1.61
C GLY A 184 -0.57 -15.36 1.68
N GLU A 185 -1.24 -16.43 1.25
CA GLU A 185 -0.67 -17.77 1.15
C GLU A 185 0.56 -17.85 0.23
N LYS A 186 0.70 -16.92 -0.73
CA LYS A 186 1.86 -16.86 -1.63
C LYS A 186 3.16 -16.43 -0.95
N THR A 187 3.10 -16.01 0.30
CA THR A 187 4.27 -15.69 1.11
C THR A 187 4.99 -16.94 1.64
N ILE A 188 4.31 -18.09 1.69
CA ILE A 188 4.86 -19.31 2.27
C ILE A 188 6.07 -19.78 1.45
N GLY A 189 7.25 -19.77 2.08
CA GLY A 189 8.52 -20.15 1.45
C GLY A 189 9.15 -19.08 0.56
N ALA A 190 8.50 -17.93 0.37
CA ALA A 190 9.06 -16.82 -0.39
C ALA A 190 10.06 -16.02 0.46
N LYS A 191 11.26 -15.78 -0.09
CA LYS A 191 12.30 -14.95 0.54
C LYS A 191 12.34 -13.52 -0.02
N LEU A 192 11.75 -13.28 -1.18
CA LEU A 192 11.59 -11.97 -1.77
C LEU A 192 10.12 -11.82 -2.17
N ILE A 193 9.48 -10.74 -1.74
CA ILE A 193 8.05 -10.48 -1.92
C ILE A 193 7.90 -9.06 -2.44
N ALA A 194 7.11 -8.88 -3.51
CA ALA A 194 6.81 -7.56 -4.04
C ALA A 194 5.52 -7.02 -3.43
N ASN A 195 5.55 -5.75 -3.01
CA ASN A 195 4.36 -4.99 -2.64
C ASN A 195 3.72 -4.38 -3.89
N PRO A 196 2.39 -4.45 -4.06
CA PRO A 196 1.68 -3.81 -5.16
C PRO A 196 1.84 -2.29 -5.19
N ASN A 197 1.47 -1.71 -6.34
CA ASN A 197 1.24 -0.28 -6.43
C ASN A 197 0.17 0.16 -5.41
N CYS A 198 0.37 1.32 -4.79
CA CYS A 198 -0.51 1.87 -3.76
C CYS A 198 -1.98 1.99 -4.21
N THR A 199 -2.22 2.47 -5.44
CA THR A 199 -3.56 2.60 -6.00
C THR A 199 -4.22 1.23 -6.18
N THR A 200 -3.47 0.25 -6.67
CA THR A 200 -3.94 -1.13 -6.82
C THR A 200 -4.25 -1.76 -5.47
N ALA A 201 -3.36 -1.62 -4.48
CA ALA A 201 -3.55 -2.18 -3.14
C ALA A 201 -4.86 -1.68 -2.50
N ILE A 202 -5.07 -0.36 -2.52
CA ILE A 202 -6.26 0.27 -1.94
C ILE A 202 -7.51 -0.10 -2.72
N GLY A 203 -7.47 -0.04 -4.06
CA GLY A 203 -8.62 -0.39 -4.89
C GLY A 203 -9.05 -1.85 -4.72
N LEU A 204 -8.10 -2.77 -4.61
CA LEU A 204 -8.38 -4.19 -4.45
C LEU A 204 -9.00 -4.54 -3.09
N MET A 205 -8.77 -3.76 -2.02
CA MET A 205 -9.50 -3.94 -0.76
C MET A 205 -11.02 -3.87 -0.94
N ALA A 206 -11.49 -2.95 -1.80
CA ALA A 206 -12.91 -2.82 -2.12
C ALA A 206 -13.36 -3.84 -3.19
N LEU A 207 -12.53 -4.05 -4.22
CA LEU A 207 -12.91 -4.85 -5.39
C LEU A 207 -12.85 -6.36 -5.14
N TRP A 208 -11.93 -6.85 -4.30
CA TRP A 208 -11.74 -8.28 -4.05
C TRP A 208 -13.00 -8.97 -3.52
N PRO A 209 -13.66 -8.50 -2.44
CA PRO A 209 -14.90 -9.14 -1.96
C PRO A 209 -16.00 -9.13 -3.03
N LEU A 210 -16.11 -8.06 -3.83
CA LEU A 210 -17.08 -7.98 -4.93
C LEU A 210 -16.75 -8.97 -6.05
N HIS A 211 -15.46 -9.12 -6.38
CA HIS A 211 -15.00 -10.11 -7.35
C HIS A 211 -15.27 -11.54 -6.88
N LYS A 212 -15.08 -11.85 -5.60
CA LYS A 212 -15.39 -13.19 -5.06
C LYS A 212 -16.87 -13.55 -5.13
N LEU A 213 -17.76 -12.56 -5.02
CA LEU A 213 -19.21 -12.78 -5.06
C LEU A 213 -19.80 -12.78 -6.47
N PHE A 214 -19.31 -11.88 -7.32
CA PHE A 214 -19.95 -11.59 -8.62
C PHE A 214 -19.04 -11.84 -9.82
N THR A 215 -17.77 -12.22 -9.61
CA THR A 215 -16.78 -12.41 -10.67
C THR A 215 -16.70 -11.21 -11.61
N LEU A 216 -16.16 -10.09 -11.10
CA LEU A 216 -16.00 -8.86 -11.87
C LEU A 216 -15.30 -9.13 -13.21
N LYS A 217 -15.89 -8.64 -14.31
CA LYS A 217 -15.36 -8.80 -15.68
C LYS A 217 -14.64 -7.56 -16.21
N ARG A 218 -15.00 -6.38 -15.71
CA ARG A 218 -14.43 -5.09 -16.11
C ARG A 218 -14.49 -4.13 -14.94
N VAL A 219 -13.43 -3.35 -14.76
CA VAL A 219 -13.35 -2.24 -13.83
C VAL A 219 -12.98 -1.00 -14.62
N LEU A 220 -13.77 0.06 -14.52
CA LEU A 220 -13.39 1.40 -14.95
C LEU A 220 -13.10 2.21 -13.69
N MET A 221 -11.90 2.77 -13.60
CA MET A 221 -11.42 3.47 -12.41
C MET A 221 -10.77 4.79 -12.81
N SER A 222 -11.32 5.89 -12.29
CA SER A 222 -10.69 7.21 -12.30
C SER A 222 -10.04 7.46 -10.95
N THR A 223 -8.77 7.86 -10.95
CA THR A 223 -7.97 8.01 -9.71
C THR A 223 -7.67 9.47 -9.45
N TYR A 224 -7.78 9.88 -8.18
CA TYR A 224 -7.41 11.22 -7.72
C TYR A 224 -6.31 11.05 -6.68
N GLN A 225 -5.06 11.00 -7.16
CA GLN A 225 -3.92 10.63 -6.33
C GLN A 225 -3.36 11.87 -5.61
N ALA A 226 -2.94 11.69 -4.36
CA ALA A 226 -2.33 12.75 -3.58
C ALA A 226 -0.86 12.94 -3.95
N ALA A 227 -0.32 14.15 -3.69
CA ALA A 227 1.09 14.47 -3.94
C ALA A 227 2.09 13.58 -3.18
N SER A 228 1.65 12.94 -2.09
CA SER A 228 2.46 11.97 -1.34
C SER A 228 2.89 10.76 -2.17
N GLY A 229 2.21 10.45 -3.27
CA GLY A 229 2.63 9.41 -4.22
C GLY A 229 3.99 9.70 -4.87
N ALA A 230 4.35 10.98 -5.00
CA ALA A 230 5.66 11.43 -5.48
C ALA A 230 6.69 11.61 -4.35
N GLY A 231 6.37 11.14 -3.14
CA GLY A 231 7.26 11.22 -1.98
C GLY A 231 7.33 12.62 -1.34
N GLN A 232 8.36 12.84 -0.53
CA GLN A 232 8.51 14.07 0.25
C GLN A 232 8.61 15.30 -0.64
N GLN A 233 9.39 15.22 -1.72
CA GLN A 233 9.58 16.33 -2.66
C GLN A 233 8.26 16.77 -3.32
N GLY A 234 7.39 15.82 -3.70
CA GLY A 234 6.08 16.18 -4.24
C GLY A 234 5.16 16.85 -3.21
N MET A 235 5.21 16.41 -1.95
CA MET A 235 4.46 17.09 -0.88
C MET A 235 4.99 18.50 -0.61
N ASP A 236 6.31 18.68 -0.66
CA ASP A 236 6.98 19.97 -0.47
C ASP A 236 6.63 20.93 -1.63
N GLU A 237 6.69 20.46 -2.89
CA GLU A 237 6.31 21.22 -4.08
C GLU A 237 4.85 21.69 -4.04
N LEU A 238 3.92 20.81 -3.67
CA LEU A 238 2.51 21.19 -3.50
C LEU A 238 2.33 22.26 -2.42
N THR A 239 3.03 22.11 -1.29
CA THR A 239 2.94 23.04 -0.16
C THR A 239 3.48 24.41 -0.54
N GLU A 240 4.66 24.43 -1.16
CA GLU A 240 5.33 25.66 -1.57
C GLU A 240 4.56 26.36 -2.70
N GLY A 241 4.14 25.63 -3.73
CA GLY A 241 3.31 26.19 -4.80
C GLY A 241 2.01 26.79 -4.29
N THR A 242 1.36 26.13 -3.32
CA THR A 242 0.17 26.68 -2.66
C THR A 242 0.49 27.96 -1.88
N ARG A 243 1.60 27.98 -1.14
CA ARG A 243 2.06 29.14 -0.36
C ARG A 243 2.32 30.35 -1.26
N SER A 244 3.08 30.19 -2.34
CA SER A 244 3.45 31.26 -3.26
C SER A 244 2.22 31.91 -3.89
N VAL A 245 1.24 31.10 -4.33
CA VAL A 245 -0.02 31.61 -4.90
C VAL A 245 -0.81 32.42 -3.86
N ILE A 246 -0.89 31.94 -2.62
CA ILE A 246 -1.63 32.63 -1.55
C ILE A 246 -0.94 33.93 -1.12
N SER A 247 0.40 33.96 -1.06
CA SER A 247 1.17 35.16 -0.68
C SER A 247 1.26 36.20 -1.79
N GLY A 248 0.79 35.89 -3.00
CA GLY A 248 0.89 36.77 -4.17
C GLY A 248 2.29 36.79 -4.80
N GLU A 249 3.17 35.89 -4.39
CA GLU A 249 4.45 35.61 -5.06
C GLU A 249 4.12 34.97 -6.42
N ARG A 250 4.15 35.77 -7.49
CA ARG A 250 3.80 35.33 -8.87
C ARG A 250 4.89 34.52 -9.56
N GLU A 251 6.06 34.35 -8.95
CA GLU A 251 7.03 33.37 -9.40
C GLU A 251 6.52 31.99 -8.99
N VAL A 252 5.73 31.40 -9.89
CA VAL A 252 5.10 30.09 -9.75
C VAL A 252 6.16 29.06 -9.34
N ALA A 253 5.89 28.29 -8.29
CA ALA A 253 6.73 27.14 -7.94
C ALA A 253 6.98 26.32 -9.21
N GLN A 254 8.26 26.07 -9.52
CA GLN A 254 8.60 25.29 -10.69
C GLN A 254 8.04 23.88 -10.47
N ASN A 255 7.22 23.42 -11.42
CA ASN A 255 6.65 22.07 -11.39
C ASN A 255 7.77 21.08 -11.78
N GLU A 256 8.74 20.87 -10.89
CA GLU A 256 9.89 20.00 -11.14
C GLU A 256 9.50 18.52 -10.95
N ILE A 257 8.77 18.24 -9.88
CA ILE A 257 8.30 16.89 -9.53
C ILE A 257 7.02 16.55 -10.31
N PHE A 258 6.09 17.49 -10.47
CA PHE A 258 4.88 17.33 -11.28
C PHE A 258 5.00 18.01 -12.66
N ALA A 259 6.14 17.84 -13.33
CA ALA A 259 6.43 18.46 -14.63
C ALA A 259 5.44 18.09 -15.75
N HIS A 260 4.73 16.97 -15.60
CA HIS A 260 3.76 16.47 -16.56
C HIS A 260 2.43 16.19 -15.83
N PRO A 261 1.56 17.20 -15.67
CA PRO A 261 0.24 17.04 -15.03
C PRO A 261 -0.71 16.16 -15.85
#